data_AF-A0AAF0DT25-F1
#
_entry.id   AF-A0AAF0DT25-F1
#
_cell.length_a   1.000
_cell.length_b   1.000
_cell.length_c   1.000
_cell.angle_alpha   90.00
_cell.angle_beta   90.00
_cell.angle_gamma   90.00
#
_symmetry.space_group_name_H-M   'P 1'
#
loop_
_entity.id
_entity.type
_entity.pdbx_description
1 polymer ?
#
loop_
_entity_poly.entity_id
_entity_poly.type
_entity_poly.pdbx_seq_one_letter_code
_entity_poly.pdbx_strand_id
1 'polypeptide(L)'
;MDRAGIHVEVAVAPWGGIERRQRARNDRTFESVVHTHIFPRSQIDIVVHVLQQDGGVLPTAINTCTLALMDAGIPMADYVTALTCGLYGSTPLLDLNLTEQSDLPFVTLAVQPRSGNVPLMLLDTRIHIERFSTMVGISVEASKVIRDEMDAAMRHRTEKLAHAMRGARQELLDEEAMAQDA
;
A
#
# COMPACT_ATOMS: atom_id res chain seq x y z
N MET A 1 -19.02 -18.99 6.26
CA MET A 1 -18.90 -17.54 6.45
C MET A 1 -18.10 -17.28 7.72
N ASP A 2 -16.81 -17.64 7.71
CA ASP A 2 -15.96 -17.61 8.91
C ASP A 2 -14.66 -16.80 8.68
N ARG A 3 -14.73 -15.85 7.75
CA ARG A 3 -13.65 -14.94 7.38
C ARG A 3 -14.18 -13.52 7.38
N ALA A 4 -13.33 -12.57 7.71
CA ALA A 4 -13.63 -11.16 7.53
C ALA A 4 -13.85 -10.83 6.05
N GLY A 5 -14.83 -9.98 5.75
CA GLY A 5 -14.94 -9.35 4.43
C GLY A 5 -13.96 -8.18 4.34
N ILE A 6 -13.24 -8.05 3.22
CA ILE A 6 -12.38 -6.89 2.95
C ILE A 6 -13.03 -6.08 1.84
N HIS A 7 -13.20 -4.79 2.07
CA HIS A 7 -13.76 -3.87 1.09
C HIS A 7 -12.81 -2.69 0.92
N VAL A 8 -12.38 -2.44 -0.32
CA VAL A 8 -11.42 -1.38 -0.65
C VAL A 8 -12.08 -0.40 -1.61
N GLU A 9 -12.28 0.83 -1.14
CA GLU A 9 -12.81 1.92 -1.94
C GLU A 9 -11.70 2.95 -2.22
N VAL A 10 -11.42 3.18 -3.50
CA VAL A 10 -10.53 4.25 -3.94
C VAL A 10 -11.36 5.35 -4.58
N ALA A 11 -11.33 6.54 -3.99
CA ALA A 11 -12.04 7.70 -4.45
C ALA A 11 -11.05 8.83 -4.79
N VAL A 12 -11.12 9.33 -6.02
CA VAL A 12 -10.32 10.48 -6.46
C VAL A 12 -11.10 11.76 -6.21
N ALA A 13 -10.44 12.74 -5.60
CA ALA A 13 -11.04 14.04 -5.34
C ALA A 13 -11.48 14.72 -6.66
N PRO A 14 -12.62 15.44 -6.68
CA PRO A 14 -13.13 16.07 -7.90
C PRO A 14 -12.17 17.07 -8.58
N TRP A 15 -11.20 17.59 -7.83
CA TRP A 15 -10.16 18.52 -8.28
C TRP A 15 -8.79 17.85 -8.48
N GLY A 16 -8.67 16.56 -8.14
CA GLY A 16 -7.37 15.87 -8.07
C GLY A 16 -6.89 15.29 -9.41
N GLY A 17 -7.74 15.27 -10.44
CA GLY A 17 -7.39 14.70 -11.75
C GLY A 17 -8.16 15.34 -12.90
N ILE A 18 -7.60 15.20 -14.11
CA ILE A 18 -8.18 15.70 -15.36
C ILE A 18 -9.38 14.85 -15.79
N GLU A 19 -9.39 13.56 -15.44
CA GLU A 19 -10.42 12.60 -15.86
C GLU A 19 -11.37 12.24 -14.70
N ARG A 20 -12.67 12.46 -14.91
CA ARG A 20 -13.73 12.14 -13.94
C ARG A 20 -14.09 10.66 -14.02
N ARG A 21 -13.56 9.89 -13.07
CA ARG A 21 -13.90 8.50 -12.69
C ARG A 21 -12.97 7.42 -13.27
N GLN A 22 -12.08 6.94 -12.42
CA GLN A 22 -11.61 5.57 -12.49
C GLN A 22 -11.83 4.92 -11.12
N ARG A 23 -12.80 4.00 -11.03
CA ARG A 23 -13.01 3.17 -9.84
C ARG A 23 -12.14 1.93 -9.97
N ALA A 24 -10.98 1.93 -9.31
CA ALA A 24 -10.14 0.74 -9.24
C ALA A 24 -10.66 -0.16 -8.10
N ARG A 25 -11.42 -1.20 -8.44
CA ARG A 25 -11.92 -2.19 -7.47
C ARG A 25 -10.88 -3.29 -7.32
N ASN A 26 -10.18 -3.35 -6.17
CA ASN A 26 -9.07 -4.28 -5.95
C ASN A 26 -9.24 -5.18 -4.72
N ASP A 27 -10.47 -5.51 -4.35
CA ASP A 27 -10.86 -6.27 -3.16
C ASP A 27 -9.99 -7.52 -2.92
N ARG A 28 -9.55 -8.20 -4.00
CA ARG A 28 -8.86 -9.50 -3.94
C ARG A 28 -7.37 -9.44 -3.60
N THR A 29 -6.72 -8.28 -3.68
CA THR A 29 -5.26 -8.19 -3.41
C THR A 29 -4.94 -8.48 -1.95
N PHE A 30 -5.70 -7.88 -1.03
CA PHE A 30 -5.46 -7.99 0.41
C PHE A 30 -6.05 -9.25 1.06
N GLU A 31 -6.99 -9.93 0.41
CA GLU A 31 -7.56 -11.20 0.90
C GLU A 31 -6.50 -12.29 1.11
N SER A 32 -5.45 -12.30 0.28
CA SER A 32 -4.34 -13.26 0.38
C SER A 32 -3.33 -12.93 1.47
N VAL A 33 -3.32 -11.68 1.96
CA VAL A 33 -2.27 -11.14 2.84
C VAL A 33 -2.77 -10.95 4.26
N VAL A 34 -4.01 -10.48 4.41
CA VAL A 34 -4.63 -10.21 5.71
C VAL A 34 -5.10 -11.53 6.33
N HIS A 35 -4.84 -11.71 7.63
CA HIS A 35 -5.31 -12.87 8.38
C HIS A 35 -6.81 -12.77 8.70
N THR A 36 -7.64 -12.92 7.68
CA THR A 36 -9.11 -12.81 7.76
C THR A 36 -9.79 -13.80 8.70
N HIS A 37 -9.11 -14.90 9.05
CA HIS A 37 -9.60 -15.91 9.98
C HIS A 37 -9.61 -15.45 11.45
N ILE A 38 -8.86 -14.40 11.79
CA ILE A 38 -8.79 -13.85 13.15
C ILE A 38 -10.06 -13.04 13.49
N PHE A 39 -10.76 -12.55 12.46
CA PHE A 39 -11.94 -11.68 12.61
C PHE A 39 -13.20 -12.30 11.96
N PRO A 40 -13.78 -13.34 12.58
CA PRO A 40 -14.97 -13.99 12.03
C PRO A 40 -16.18 -13.04 12.08
N ARG A 41 -16.94 -12.96 10.98
CA ARG A 41 -18.13 -12.09 10.82
C ARG A 41 -17.84 -10.58 10.97
N SER A 42 -16.59 -10.17 10.76
CA SER A 42 -16.21 -8.75 10.72
C SER A 42 -16.03 -8.26 9.28
N GLN A 43 -16.01 -6.94 9.11
CA GLN A 43 -15.69 -6.28 7.86
C GLN A 43 -14.55 -5.30 8.08
N ILE A 44 -13.56 -5.35 7.20
CA ILE A 44 -12.42 -4.43 7.16
C ILE A 44 -12.64 -3.51 5.96
N ASP A 45 -13.02 -2.27 6.25
CA ASP A 45 -13.25 -1.24 5.24
C ASP A 45 -12.02 -0.34 5.13
N ILE A 46 -11.46 -0.25 3.92
CA ILE A 46 -10.31 0.61 3.60
C ILE A 46 -10.78 1.63 2.58
N VAL A 47 -10.71 2.91 2.95
CA VAL A 47 -11.09 4.01 2.07
C VAL A 47 -9.87 4.86 1.79
N VAL A 48 -9.51 4.98 0.51
CA VAL A 48 -8.37 5.77 0.05
C VAL A 48 -8.88 6.97 -0.73
N HIS A 49 -8.47 8.16 -0.29
CA HIS A 49 -8.77 9.41 -0.98
C HIS A 49 -7.55 9.96 -1.69
N VAL A 50 -7.61 10.02 -3.01
CA VAL A 50 -6.54 10.59 -3.84
C VAL A 50 -6.79 12.09 -3.97
N LEU A 51 -5.95 12.89 -3.33
CA LEU A 51 -6.07 14.35 -3.34
C LEU A 51 -5.53 14.97 -4.63
N GLN A 52 -4.43 14.42 -5.14
CA GLN A 52 -3.78 14.82 -6.37
C GLN A 52 -3.24 13.57 -7.06
N GLN A 53 -3.38 13.51 -8.38
CA GLN A 53 -2.96 12.40 -9.21
C GLN A 53 -1.93 12.88 -10.25
N ASP A 54 -0.78 12.21 -10.29
CA ASP A 54 0.25 12.39 -11.32
C ASP A 54 0.79 11.02 -11.78
N GLY A 55 -0.12 10.19 -12.30
CA GLY A 55 0.17 8.80 -12.61
C GLY A 55 0.11 7.89 -11.38
N GLY A 56 0.29 6.58 -11.59
CA GLY A 56 0.52 5.63 -10.51
C GLY A 56 -0.58 5.52 -9.43
N VAL A 57 -1.84 5.85 -9.71
CA VAL A 57 -2.91 5.85 -8.69
C VAL A 57 -3.09 4.49 -8.04
N LEU A 58 -3.15 3.44 -8.86
CA LEU A 58 -3.37 2.08 -8.38
C LEU A 58 -2.25 1.58 -7.45
N PRO A 59 -0.95 1.61 -7.85
CA PRO A 59 0.11 1.16 -6.97
C PRO A 59 0.22 2.03 -5.71
N THR A 60 0.01 3.34 -5.82
CA THR A 60 -0.02 4.25 -4.66
C THR A 60 -1.15 3.89 -3.70
N ALA A 61 -2.34 3.57 -4.21
CA ALA A 61 -3.47 3.17 -3.37
C ALA A 61 -3.17 1.85 -2.64
N ILE A 62 -2.58 0.86 -3.30
CA ILE A 62 -2.19 -0.41 -2.66
C ILE A 62 -1.15 -0.17 -1.56
N ASN A 63 -0.12 0.62 -1.86
CA ASN A 63 0.92 1.01 -0.90
C ASN A 63 0.33 1.71 0.33
N THR A 64 -0.61 2.62 0.11
CA THR A 64 -1.33 3.35 1.16
C THR A 64 -2.18 2.40 1.99
N CYS A 65 -2.92 1.49 1.36
CA CYS A 65 -3.71 0.47 2.06
C CYS A 65 -2.83 -0.40 2.97
N THR A 66 -1.66 -0.83 2.49
CA THR A 66 -0.70 -1.61 3.30
C THR A 66 -0.29 -0.84 4.55
N LEU A 67 0.12 0.42 4.41
CA LEU A 67 0.51 1.25 5.55
C LEU A 67 -0.66 1.52 6.51
N ALA A 68 -1.87 1.76 5.97
CA ALA A 68 -3.07 1.97 6.78
C ALA A 68 -3.47 0.73 7.59
N LEU A 69 -3.39 -0.46 6.99
CA LEU A 69 -3.65 -1.72 7.69
C LEU A 69 -2.64 -1.97 8.80
N MET A 70 -1.36 -1.67 8.56
CA MET A 70 -0.31 -1.80 9.59
C MET A 70 -0.52 -0.84 10.74
N ASP A 71 -0.86 0.42 10.42
CA ASP A 71 -1.13 1.43 11.43
C ASP A 71 -2.38 1.12 12.26
N ALA A 72 -3.42 0.56 11.64
CA ALA A 72 -4.61 0.07 12.32
C ALA A 72 -4.34 -1.17 13.20
N GLY A 73 -3.13 -1.74 13.13
CA GLY A 73 -2.76 -2.94 13.88
C GLY A 73 -3.43 -4.21 13.37
N ILE A 74 -3.82 -4.27 12.11
CA ILE A 74 -4.45 -5.44 11.51
C ILE A 74 -3.36 -6.49 11.19
N PRO A 75 -3.49 -7.74 11.68
CA PRO A 75 -2.52 -8.79 11.40
C PRO A 75 -2.43 -9.14 9.90
N MET A 76 -1.23 -9.01 9.34
CA MET A 76 -0.90 -9.32 7.95
C MET A 76 0.32 -10.24 7.85
N ALA A 77 0.34 -11.09 6.83
CA ALA A 77 1.43 -12.03 6.59
C ALA A 77 2.70 -11.37 6.01
N ASP A 78 2.53 -10.35 5.16
CA ASP A 78 3.62 -9.63 4.51
C ASP A 78 3.20 -8.19 4.16
N TYR A 79 4.18 -7.36 3.82
CA TYR A 79 3.96 -6.10 3.12
C TYR A 79 3.44 -6.37 1.71
N VAL A 80 2.51 -5.55 1.23
CA VAL A 80 2.15 -5.50 -0.19
C VAL A 80 2.67 -4.19 -0.74
N THR A 81 3.67 -4.28 -1.62
CA THR A 81 4.23 -3.14 -2.32
C THR A 81 3.84 -3.22 -3.78
N ALA A 82 3.36 -2.13 -4.34
CA ALA A 82 2.99 -2.03 -5.72
C ALA A 82 3.75 -0.89 -6.40
N LEU A 83 4.02 -1.07 -7.68
CA LEU A 83 4.69 -0.09 -8.52
C LEU A 83 4.27 -0.24 -9.98
N THR A 84 4.51 0.81 -10.76
CA THR A 84 4.40 0.77 -12.22
C THR A 84 5.78 0.65 -12.86
N CYS A 85 5.86 -0.09 -13.95
CA CYS A 85 7.07 -0.22 -14.75
C CYS A 85 6.71 0.01 -16.22
N GLY A 86 7.32 1.02 -16.84
CA GLY A 86 7.18 1.36 -18.25
C GLY A 86 8.36 0.93 -19.08
N LEU A 87 8.20 0.93 -20.39
CA LEU A 87 9.28 0.65 -21.32
C LEU A 87 9.47 1.83 -22.28
N TYR A 88 10.59 2.54 -22.13
CA TYR A 88 11.03 3.58 -23.06
C TYR A 88 12.04 3.01 -24.05
N GLY A 89 11.57 2.68 -25.26
CA GLY A 89 12.38 2.03 -26.29
C GLY A 89 12.85 0.64 -25.85
N SER A 90 14.10 0.54 -25.37
CA SER A 90 14.66 -0.70 -24.80
C SER A 90 14.92 -0.65 -23.30
N THR A 91 14.65 0.48 -22.66
CA THR A 91 15.01 0.73 -21.26
C THR A 91 13.76 0.70 -20.38
N PRO A 92 13.72 -0.15 -19.34
CA PRO A 92 12.63 -0.15 -18.37
C PRO A 92 12.75 1.08 -17.45
N LEU A 93 11.63 1.75 -17.23
CA LEU A 93 11.46 2.88 -16.33
C LEU A 93 10.56 2.46 -15.16
N LEU A 94 10.92 2.84 -13.95
CA LEU A 94 10.15 2.54 -12.74
C LEU A 94 9.41 3.80 -12.29
N ASP A 95 8.20 3.59 -11.77
CA ASP A 95 7.33 4.62 -11.21
C ASP A 95 7.03 5.77 -12.18
N LEU A 96 6.16 5.47 -13.15
CA LEU A 96 5.83 6.39 -14.23
C LEU A 96 4.89 7.51 -13.76
N ASN A 97 5.17 8.73 -14.24
CA ASN A 97 4.25 9.86 -14.12
C ASN A 97 3.09 9.78 -15.14
N LEU A 98 2.13 10.71 -15.07
CA LEU A 98 0.94 10.69 -15.94
C LEU A 98 1.28 10.79 -17.43
N THR A 99 2.26 11.62 -17.79
CA THR A 99 2.69 11.80 -19.17
C THR A 99 3.33 10.52 -19.71
N GLU A 100 4.21 9.91 -18.94
CA GLU A 100 4.88 8.65 -19.29
C GLU A 100 3.89 7.49 -19.41
N GLN A 101 2.89 7.41 -18.52
CA GLN A 101 1.84 6.38 -18.62
C GLN A 101 0.98 6.52 -19.87
N SER A 102 0.82 7.75 -20.38
CA SER A 102 0.04 8.01 -21.60
C SER A 102 0.80 7.62 -22.87
N ASP A 103 2.12 7.77 -22.86
CA ASP A 103 2.97 7.59 -24.04
C ASP A 103 3.68 6.23 -24.10
N LEU A 104 3.91 5.57 -22.96
CA LEU A 104 4.72 4.37 -22.87
C LEU A 104 3.91 3.13 -22.53
N PRO A 105 4.28 1.97 -23.09
CA PRO A 105 3.71 0.72 -22.64
C PRO A 105 4.19 0.40 -21.22
N PHE A 106 3.23 0.15 -20.32
CA PHE A 106 3.50 -0.11 -18.90
C PHE A 106 2.77 -1.33 -18.34
N VAL A 107 3.29 -1.83 -17.23
CA VAL A 107 2.73 -2.87 -16.38
C VAL A 107 2.63 -2.35 -14.94
N THR A 108 1.51 -2.63 -14.27
CA THR A 108 1.34 -2.38 -12.84
C THR A 108 1.40 -3.69 -12.09
N LEU A 109 2.22 -3.75 -11.04
CA LEU A 109 2.53 -4.95 -10.29
C LEU A 109 2.32 -4.68 -8.82
N ALA A 110 1.69 -5.62 -8.10
CA ALA A 110 1.72 -5.69 -6.65
C ALA A 110 2.47 -6.96 -6.24
N VAL A 111 3.45 -6.82 -5.36
CA VAL A 111 4.40 -7.85 -4.97
C VAL A 111 4.40 -7.95 -3.45
N GLN A 112 4.50 -9.18 -2.96
CA GLN A 112 4.83 -9.53 -1.58
C GLN A 112 6.35 -9.71 -1.48
N PRO A 113 7.11 -8.73 -0.97
CA PRO A 113 8.57 -8.75 -1.09
C PRO A 113 9.25 -9.88 -0.32
N ARG A 114 8.61 -10.42 0.73
CA ARG A 114 9.16 -11.54 1.52
C ARG A 114 9.05 -12.87 0.79
N SER A 115 7.91 -13.12 0.15
CA SER A 115 7.64 -14.38 -0.56
C SER A 115 8.03 -14.32 -2.05
N GLY A 116 8.18 -13.12 -2.60
CA GLY A 116 8.34 -12.89 -4.05
C GLY A 116 7.05 -13.15 -4.84
N ASN A 117 5.93 -13.39 -4.17
CA ASN A 117 4.65 -13.65 -4.82
C ASN A 117 4.04 -12.36 -5.38
N VAL A 118 3.36 -12.46 -6.51
CA VAL A 118 2.78 -11.30 -7.22
C VAL A 118 1.26 -11.45 -7.19
N PRO A 119 0.57 -10.96 -6.13
CA PRO A 119 -0.89 -11.09 -6.00
C PRO A 119 -1.68 -10.36 -7.09
N LEU A 120 -1.11 -9.30 -7.69
CA LEU A 120 -1.75 -8.56 -8.77
C LEU A 120 -0.72 -8.17 -9.82
N MET A 121 -1.10 -8.39 -11.08
CA MET A 121 -0.35 -7.91 -12.22
C MET A 121 -1.35 -7.49 -13.29
N LEU A 122 -1.25 -6.23 -13.70
CA LEU A 122 -2.09 -5.64 -14.73
C LEU A 122 -1.19 -5.11 -15.84
N LEU A 123 -1.38 -5.64 -17.04
CA LEU A 123 -0.70 -5.17 -18.23
C LEU A 123 -1.72 -4.38 -19.06
N ASP A 124 -1.46 -3.10 -19.28
CA ASP A 124 -2.39 -2.23 -20.04
C ASP A 124 -2.09 -2.27 -21.55
N THR A 125 -0.83 -2.52 -21.91
CA THR A 125 -0.33 -2.37 -23.28
C THR A 125 0.37 -3.62 -23.80
N ARG A 126 0.63 -3.68 -25.11
CA ARG A 126 1.31 -4.82 -25.72
C ARG A 126 2.81 -4.70 -25.57
N ILE A 127 3.43 -5.68 -24.91
CA ILE A 127 4.88 -5.76 -24.68
C ILE A 127 5.39 -7.11 -25.17
N HIS A 128 6.56 -7.12 -25.81
CA HIS A 128 7.22 -8.37 -26.21
C HIS A 128 7.63 -9.19 -24.98
N ILE A 129 7.44 -10.51 -25.01
CA ILE A 129 7.59 -11.39 -23.84
C ILE A 129 8.97 -11.32 -23.17
N GLU A 130 10.04 -11.19 -23.95
CA GLU A 130 11.41 -11.06 -23.42
C GLU A 130 11.60 -9.76 -22.63
N ARG A 131 11.03 -8.66 -23.13
CA ARG A 131 11.09 -7.36 -22.45
C ARG A 131 10.22 -7.38 -21.20
N PHE A 132 9.04 -7.98 -21.30
CA PHE A 132 8.13 -8.16 -20.18
C PHE A 132 8.78 -8.94 -19.03
N SER A 133 9.46 -10.06 -19.30
CA SER A 133 10.16 -10.83 -18.28
C SER A 133 11.22 -10.00 -17.55
N THR A 134 11.98 -9.19 -18.30
CA THR A 134 12.98 -8.29 -17.74
C THR A 134 12.34 -7.20 -16.86
N MET A 135 11.24 -6.59 -17.31
CA MET A 135 10.50 -5.57 -16.57
C MET A 135 9.96 -6.10 -15.24
N VAL A 136 9.38 -7.31 -15.24
CA VAL A 136 8.87 -7.94 -14.01
C VAL A 136 10.01 -8.22 -13.03
N GLY A 137 11.15 -8.74 -13.51
CA GLY A 137 12.31 -9.00 -12.66
C GLY A 137 12.83 -7.74 -11.96
N ILE A 138 13.00 -6.65 -12.71
CA ILE A 138 13.44 -5.36 -12.15
C ILE A 138 12.41 -4.80 -11.17
N SER A 139 11.12 -4.97 -11.47
CA SER A 139 10.04 -4.53 -10.60
C SER A 139 10.04 -5.27 -9.26
N VAL A 140 10.24 -6.59 -9.26
CA VAL A 140 10.32 -7.37 -8.00
C VAL A 140 11.50 -6.91 -7.13
N GLU A 141 12.63 -6.58 -7.74
CA GLU A 141 13.76 -6.01 -6.98
C GLU A 141 13.45 -4.60 -6.47
N ALA A 142 12.82 -3.74 -7.28
CA ALA A 142 12.40 -2.40 -6.87
C ALA A 142 11.37 -2.43 -5.73
N SER A 143 10.47 -3.42 -5.70
CA SER A 143 9.52 -3.64 -4.62
C SER A 143 10.20 -3.81 -3.25
N LYS A 144 11.41 -4.38 -3.19
CA LYS A 144 12.16 -4.51 -1.94
C LYS A 144 12.62 -3.15 -1.40
N VAL A 145 13.05 -2.26 -2.29
CA VAL A 145 13.44 -0.88 -1.92
C VAL A 145 12.25 -0.14 -1.33
N ILE A 146 11.08 -0.23 -1.99
CA ILE A 146 9.84 0.40 -1.49
C ILE A 146 9.45 -0.15 -0.12
N ARG A 147 9.60 -1.47 0.10
CA ARG A 147 9.34 -2.08 1.41
C ARG A 147 10.22 -1.50 2.50
N ASP A 148 11.51 -1.33 2.24
CA ASP A 148 12.44 -0.86 3.24
C ASP A 148 12.13 0.60 3.64
N GLU A 149 11.74 1.43 2.68
CA GLU A 149 11.24 2.79 2.95
C GLU A 149 9.93 2.79 3.75
N MET A 150 8.98 1.90 3.41
CA MET A 150 7.74 1.73 4.19
C MET A 150 8.01 1.27 5.63
N ASP A 151 8.93 0.32 5.82
CA ASP A 151 9.30 -0.19 7.13
C ASP A 151 9.95 0.91 7.98
N ALA A 152 10.83 1.72 7.39
CA ALA A 152 11.42 2.88 8.04
C ALA A 152 10.37 3.90 8.46
N ALA A 153 9.43 4.24 7.57
CA ALA A 153 8.33 5.17 7.86
C ALA A 153 7.41 4.66 8.99
N MET A 154 7.06 3.36 8.97
CA MET A 154 6.23 2.76 10.01
C MET A 154 6.96 2.72 11.36
N ARG A 155 8.24 2.34 11.40
CA ARG A 155 9.04 2.35 12.64
C ARG A 155 9.10 3.74 13.27
N HIS A 156 9.39 4.76 12.48
CA HIS A 156 9.42 6.15 12.95
C HIS A 156 8.08 6.57 13.55
N ARG A 157 6.96 6.16 12.94
CA ARG A 157 5.63 6.45 13.48
C ARG A 157 5.36 5.69 14.77
N THR A 158 5.69 4.40 14.82
CA THR A 158 5.52 3.57 16.02
C THR A 158 6.37 4.09 17.17
N GLU A 159 7.59 4.56 16.93
CA GLU A 159 8.46 5.18 17.95
C GLU A 159 7.82 6.44 18.54
N LYS A 160 7.30 7.35 17.69
CA LYS A 160 6.58 8.54 18.17
C LYS A 160 5.36 8.18 19.01
N LEU A 161 4.57 7.22 18.57
CA LEU A 161 3.42 6.71 19.32
C LEU A 161 3.86 6.10 20.67
N ALA A 162 4.92 5.31 20.68
CA ALA A 162 5.47 4.71 21.89
C ALA A 162 5.97 5.77 22.88
N HIS A 163 6.63 6.82 22.42
CA HIS A 163 7.06 7.94 23.26
C HIS A 163 5.87 8.70 23.85
N ALA A 164 4.85 9.00 23.03
CA ALA A 164 3.63 9.67 23.50
C ALA A 164 2.89 8.84 24.57
N MET A 165 2.78 7.52 24.38
CA MET A 165 2.16 6.63 25.36
C MET A 165 2.95 6.53 26.67
N ARG A 166 4.28 6.60 26.61
CA ARG A 166 5.13 6.63 27.83
C ARG A 166 4.95 7.93 28.61
N GLY A 167 4.87 9.07 27.92
CA GLY A 167 4.61 10.36 28.55
C GLY A 167 3.27 10.40 29.29
N ALA A 168 2.19 9.99 28.62
CA ALA A 168 0.85 9.92 29.23
C ALA A 168 0.79 8.95 30.42
N ARG A 169 1.54 7.84 30.37
CA ARG A 169 1.63 6.90 31.49
C ARG A 169 2.39 7.49 32.68
N GLN A 170 3.36 8.37 32.45
CA GLN A 170 4.09 9.03 33.51
C GLN A 170 3.21 10.08 34.22
N GLU A 171 2.46 10.86 33.45
CA GLU A 171 1.51 11.85 34.00
C GLU A 171 0.42 11.20 34.87
N LEU A 172 -0.11 10.04 34.47
CA LEU A 172 -1.08 9.29 35.29
C LEU A 172 -0.48 8.74 36.59
N LEU A 173 0.79 8.31 36.57
CA LEU A 173 1.48 7.85 37.79
C LEU A 173 1.78 9.00 38.74
N ASP A 174 2.08 10.18 38.20
CA ASP A 174 2.33 11.39 38.99
C ASP A 174 1.01 11.92 39.61
N GLU A 175 -0.12 11.84 38.90
CA GLU A 175 -1.45 12.15 39.44
C GLU A 175 -1.91 11.15 40.52
N GLU A 176 -1.67 9.86 40.34
CA GLU A 176 -1.97 8.82 41.34
C GLU A 176 -1.10 8.97 42.61
N ALA A 177 0.16 9.37 42.47
CA ALA A 177 1.04 9.65 43.62
C ALA A 177 0.58 10.89 44.40
N MET A 178 0.14 11.95 43.73
CA MET A 178 -0.41 13.15 44.40
C MET A 178 -1.76 12.90 45.09
N ALA A 179 -2.56 11.94 44.60
CA ALA A 179 -3.84 11.57 45.22
C ALA A 179 -3.67 10.66 46.45
N GLN A 180 -2.53 10.00 46.63
CA GLN A 180 -2.23 9.15 47.79
C GLN A 180 -1.61 9.91 48.97
N ASP A 181 -1.05 11.10 48.71
CA ASP A 181 -0.43 11.98 49.73
C ASP A 181 -1.38 13.07 50.28
N ALA A 182 -2.68 13.03 49.94
CA ALA A 182 -3.73 13.94 50.42
C ALA A 182 -4.78 13.22 51.28
#